data_AF-A0A256H8L7-F1
#
_entry.id   AF-A0A256H8L7-F1
#
_cell.length_a   1.000
_cell.length_b   1.000
_cell.length_c   1.000
_cell.angle_alpha   90.00
_cell.angle_beta   90.00
_cell.angle_gamma   90.00
#
_symmetry.space_group_name_H-M   'P 1'
#
loop_
_entity.id
_entity.type
_entity.pdbx_description
1 polymer ?
#
loop_
_entity_poly.entity_id
_entity_poly.type
_entity_poly.pdbx_seq_one_letter_code
_entity_poly.pdbx_strand_id
1 'polypeptide(L)'
;MQRRQLLRGAGGCLAAVSLAGCAGALSSGDRDPEYPGGTLIVTNTGDDAVSVAVRTKLDTYDASLDTAVAGGETIVRREFVSARQGDIVTLEALLGETGERLRFQFLPEGSDDNPPEVAELTFENAVEASASWGATGGT
;
A
#
# COMPACT_ATOMS: atom_id res chain seq x y z
N MET A 1 29.27 26.42 54.13
CA MET A 1 30.44 25.83 54.82
C MET A 1 30.35 24.31 54.74
N GLN A 2 31.47 23.65 54.38
CA GLN A 2 31.93 22.28 54.70
C GLN A 2 30.88 21.16 54.95
N ARG A 3 30.99 19.96 54.35
CA ARG A 3 32.16 19.08 54.38
C ARG A 3 32.00 17.93 53.35
N ARG A 4 33.11 17.60 52.70
CA ARG A 4 33.30 16.42 51.83
C ARG A 4 33.42 15.16 52.68
N GLN A 5 33.02 14.00 52.15
CA GLN A 5 33.82 12.79 52.32
C GLN A 5 33.61 11.78 51.18
N LEU A 6 34.75 11.43 50.59
CA LEU A 6 34.98 10.43 49.55
C LEU A 6 34.95 9.03 50.16
N LEU A 7 34.39 8.05 49.43
CA LEU A 7 34.72 6.64 49.62
C LEU A 7 35.08 6.03 48.27
N ARG A 8 36.34 5.62 48.17
CA ARG A 8 36.94 4.79 47.12
C ARG A 8 36.37 3.37 47.23
N GLY A 9 36.11 2.76 46.08
CA GLY A 9 36.01 1.31 45.93
C GLY A 9 36.42 0.93 44.52
N ALA A 10 37.68 0.53 44.36
CA ALA A 10 38.19 -0.07 43.13
C ALA A 10 37.94 -1.58 43.18
N GLY A 11 37.57 -2.19 42.06
CA GLY A 11 37.67 -3.63 41.89
C GLY A 11 36.64 -4.23 40.93
N GLY A 12 37.12 -4.80 39.82
CA GLY A 12 36.41 -5.87 39.13
C GLY A 12 36.13 -5.60 37.65
N CYS A 13 37.11 -5.85 36.79
CA CYS A 13 36.83 -6.32 35.44
C CYS A 13 36.27 -7.74 35.55
N LEU A 14 35.03 -7.99 35.12
CA LEU A 14 34.63 -9.23 34.46
C LEU A 14 33.43 -8.93 33.55
N ALA A 15 33.66 -9.10 32.25
CA ALA A 15 32.60 -9.18 31.26
C ALA A 15 31.73 -10.40 31.55
N ALA A 16 30.41 -10.20 31.56
CA ALA A 16 29.44 -11.27 31.41
C ALA A 16 28.32 -10.73 30.51
N VAL A 17 28.44 -11.00 29.22
CA VAL A 17 27.35 -10.88 28.26
C VAL A 17 26.30 -11.92 28.67
N SER A 18 25.21 -11.46 29.30
CA SER A 18 24.07 -12.33 29.59
C SER A 18 23.09 -12.23 28.42
N LEU A 19 23.30 -13.09 27.42
CA LEU A 19 22.26 -13.47 26.46
C LEU A 19 21.25 -14.36 27.22
N ALA A 20 20.21 -13.74 27.76
CA ALA A 20 19.09 -14.48 28.35
C ALA A 20 17.81 -13.66 28.20
N GLY A 21 17.05 -14.02 27.17
CA GLY A 21 15.74 -13.49 26.86
C GLY A 21 15.07 -14.37 25.82
N CYS A 22 15.07 -15.69 26.04
CA CYS A 22 14.15 -16.58 25.35
C CYS A 22 12.76 -16.45 25.97
N ALA A 23 11.74 -16.56 25.12
CA ALA A 23 10.31 -16.56 25.40
C ALA A 23 9.65 -15.18 25.59
N GLY A 24 9.66 -14.40 24.51
CA GLY A 24 8.56 -13.48 24.22
C GLY A 24 7.89 -13.94 22.94
N ALA A 25 6.72 -14.58 23.06
CA ALA A 25 5.82 -14.76 21.94
C ALA A 25 5.38 -13.37 21.45
N LEU A 26 6.11 -12.80 20.50
CA LEU A 26 5.58 -11.76 19.63
C LEU A 26 4.82 -12.56 18.57
N SER A 27 3.59 -12.97 18.86
CA SER A 27 2.43 -12.24 18.33
C SER A 27 2.83 -11.64 17.00
N SER A 28 2.58 -12.39 15.91
CA SER A 28 2.30 -11.78 14.62
C SER A 28 1.25 -10.73 14.93
N GLY A 29 1.69 -9.51 15.19
CA GLY A 29 0.80 -8.40 15.36
C GLY A 29 0.12 -8.30 14.02
N ASP A 30 -1.19 -8.50 14.00
CA ASP A 30 -2.09 -7.93 13.01
C ASP A 30 -1.85 -6.42 12.99
N ARG A 31 -0.72 -6.00 12.41
CA ARG A 31 -0.65 -4.71 11.77
C ARG A 31 -1.35 -4.99 10.46
N ASP A 32 -2.62 -4.60 10.39
CA ASP A 32 -3.28 -4.54 9.10
C ASP A 32 -2.32 -3.85 8.13
N PRO A 33 -2.05 -4.47 6.97
CA PRO A 33 -1.12 -3.95 5.98
C PRO A 33 -1.50 -2.50 5.64
N GLU A 34 -0.49 -1.63 5.46
CA GLU A 34 -0.78 -0.21 5.14
C GLU A 34 -1.56 -0.10 3.82
N TYR A 35 -1.29 -1.02 2.89
CA TYR A 35 -2.01 -1.23 1.65
C TYR A 35 -2.25 -2.74 1.48
N PRO A 36 -3.41 -3.27 1.93
CA PRO A 36 -3.74 -4.68 1.71
C PRO A 36 -3.79 -5.01 0.22
N GLY A 37 -3.68 -6.29 -0.08
CA GLY A 37 -4.06 -6.83 -1.38
C GLY A 37 -5.44 -6.35 -1.85
N GLY A 38 -5.61 -6.13 -3.16
CA GLY A 38 -6.86 -5.63 -3.71
C GLY A 38 -7.05 -4.12 -3.52
N THR A 39 -6.04 -3.40 -3.03
CA THR A 39 -6.05 -1.93 -2.94
C THR A 39 -5.90 -1.29 -4.32
N LEU A 40 -6.61 -0.17 -4.52
CA LEU A 40 -6.46 0.73 -5.66
C LEU A 40 -5.90 2.08 -5.19
N ILE A 41 -4.83 2.53 -5.83
CA ILE A 41 -4.24 3.86 -5.67
C ILE A 41 -4.44 4.64 -6.97
N VAL A 42 -4.91 5.87 -6.87
CA VAL A 42 -5.16 6.76 -8.02
C VAL A 42 -4.47 8.09 -7.74
N THR A 43 -3.47 8.44 -8.53
CA THR A 43 -2.63 9.63 -8.34
C THR A 43 -2.71 10.54 -9.55
N ASN A 44 -3.08 11.79 -9.32
CA ASN A 44 -3.03 12.85 -10.32
C ASN A 44 -1.77 13.71 -10.08
N THR A 45 -0.77 13.59 -10.94
CA THR A 45 0.48 14.37 -10.85
C THR A 45 0.41 15.71 -11.59
N GLY A 46 -0.69 15.99 -12.28
CA GLY A 46 -0.93 17.27 -12.94
C GLY A 46 -1.39 18.38 -11.99
N ASP A 47 -1.67 19.55 -12.55
CA ASP A 47 -2.09 20.73 -11.79
C ASP A 47 -3.63 20.86 -11.67
N ASP A 48 -4.37 20.33 -12.64
CA ASP A 48 -5.81 20.46 -12.73
C ASP A 48 -6.54 19.21 -12.22
N ALA A 49 -7.77 19.40 -11.76
CA ALA A 49 -8.63 18.28 -11.37
C ALA A 49 -9.10 17.48 -12.60
N VAL A 50 -9.06 16.14 -12.50
CA VAL A 50 -9.47 15.21 -13.55
C VAL A 50 -10.53 14.25 -13.02
N SER A 51 -11.62 14.08 -13.77
CA SER A 51 -12.61 13.03 -13.47
C SER A 51 -12.04 11.67 -13.82
N VAL A 52 -12.20 10.70 -12.93
CA VAL A 52 -11.67 9.34 -13.06
C VAL A 52 -12.74 8.34 -12.68
N ALA A 53 -13.00 7.40 -13.58
CA ALA A 53 -13.83 6.25 -13.31
C ALA A 53 -12.99 4.96 -13.44
N VAL A 54 -12.88 4.17 -12.37
CA VAL A 54 -12.23 2.85 -12.36
C VAL A 54 -13.27 1.81 -12.01
N ARG A 55 -13.31 0.70 -12.74
CA ARG A 55 -14.21 -0.42 -12.46
C ARG A 55 -13.56 -1.77 -12.76
N THR A 56 -14.08 -2.82 -12.15
CA THR A 56 -13.82 -4.19 -12.58
C THR A 56 -14.49 -4.48 -13.93
N LYS A 57 -13.81 -5.25 -14.78
CA LYS A 57 -14.34 -5.60 -16.12
C LYS A 57 -15.33 -6.75 -16.10
N LEU A 58 -15.12 -7.73 -15.22
CA LEU A 58 -15.92 -8.96 -15.15
C LEU A 58 -17.05 -8.80 -14.15
N ASP A 59 -18.26 -9.22 -14.53
CA ASP A 59 -19.47 -9.14 -13.70
C ASP A 59 -19.37 -9.93 -12.37
N THR A 60 -18.43 -10.88 -12.27
CA THR A 60 -18.16 -11.61 -11.03
C THR A 60 -17.64 -10.71 -9.90
N TYR A 61 -17.01 -9.58 -10.26
CA TYR A 61 -16.50 -8.60 -9.31
C TYR A 61 -17.23 -7.28 -9.53
N ASP A 62 -17.77 -6.70 -8.45
CA ASP A 62 -18.51 -5.44 -8.49
C ASP A 62 -17.80 -4.38 -7.65
N ALA A 63 -16.67 -3.89 -8.18
CA ALA A 63 -15.91 -2.81 -7.59
C ALA A 63 -15.83 -1.62 -8.54
N SER A 64 -16.15 -0.43 -8.04
CA SER A 64 -16.09 0.79 -8.82
C SER A 64 -15.70 2.00 -7.99
N LEU A 65 -15.04 2.94 -8.65
CA LEU A 65 -14.68 4.27 -8.19
C LEU A 65 -15.07 5.25 -9.28
N ASP A 66 -15.81 6.30 -8.93
CA ASP A 66 -16.10 7.42 -9.83
C ASP A 66 -15.95 8.72 -9.03
N THR A 67 -14.95 9.53 -9.37
CA THR A 67 -14.60 10.73 -8.61
C THR A 67 -13.76 11.70 -9.45
N ALA A 68 -13.73 12.97 -9.05
CA ALA A 68 -12.67 13.89 -9.48
C ALA A 68 -11.46 13.79 -8.54
N VAL A 69 -10.26 13.78 -9.11
CA VAL A 69 -8.98 13.81 -8.39
C VAL A 69 -8.32 15.15 -8.67
N ALA A 70 -8.12 15.97 -7.64
CA ALA A 70 -7.46 17.27 -7.81
C ALA A 70 -5.98 17.10 -8.21
N GLY A 71 -5.39 18.13 -8.79
CA GLY A 71 -3.97 18.12 -9.16
C GLY A 71 -3.05 17.97 -7.94
N GLY A 72 -2.04 17.11 -8.05
CA GLY A 72 -1.11 16.77 -6.98
C GLY A 72 -1.69 15.86 -5.89
N GLU A 73 -2.92 15.37 -6.03
CA GLU A 73 -3.59 14.53 -5.03
C GLU A 73 -3.52 13.03 -5.35
N THR A 74 -3.58 12.24 -4.28
CA THR A 74 -3.67 10.77 -4.34
C THR A 74 -4.90 10.28 -3.58
N ILE A 75 -5.68 9.41 -4.21
CA ILE A 75 -6.77 8.68 -3.59
C ILE A 75 -6.34 7.23 -3.36
N VAL A 76 -6.54 6.75 -2.13
CA VAL A 76 -6.32 5.35 -1.77
C VAL A 76 -7.66 4.71 -1.43
N ARG A 77 -7.98 3.60 -2.09
CA ARG A 77 -9.09 2.71 -1.78
C ARG A 77 -8.54 1.36 -1.37
N ARG A 78 -8.40 1.17 -0.05
CA ARG A 78 -8.04 -0.14 0.52
C ARG A 78 -9.16 -1.14 0.28
N GLU A 79 -8.80 -2.40 0.08
CA GLU A 79 -9.75 -3.49 -0.15
C GLU A 79 -10.76 -3.16 -1.27
N PHE A 80 -10.29 -2.49 -2.33
CA PHE A 80 -11.15 -2.01 -3.42
C PHE A 80 -11.89 -3.15 -4.11
N VAL A 81 -11.23 -4.30 -4.27
CA VAL A 81 -11.84 -5.53 -4.77
C VAL A 81 -11.41 -6.72 -3.93
N SER A 82 -12.36 -7.56 -3.54
CA SER A 82 -12.11 -8.86 -2.92
C SER A 82 -12.25 -9.94 -3.99
N ALA A 83 -11.21 -10.75 -4.15
CA ALA A 83 -11.14 -11.87 -5.09
C ALA A 83 -10.49 -13.06 -4.37
N ARG A 84 -10.67 -14.29 -4.88
CA ARG A 84 -10.06 -15.44 -4.23
C ARG A 84 -8.56 -15.45 -4.50
N GLN A 85 -7.81 -16.10 -3.63
CA GLN A 85 -6.41 -16.41 -3.87
C GLN A 85 -6.19 -17.01 -5.28
N GLY A 86 -5.26 -16.44 -6.03
CA GLY A 86 -4.90 -16.80 -7.40
C GLY A 86 -5.77 -16.18 -8.49
N ASP A 87 -6.85 -15.49 -8.15
CA ASP A 87 -7.71 -14.84 -9.14
C ASP A 87 -7.06 -13.57 -9.69
N ILE A 88 -6.97 -13.47 -11.02
CA ILE A 88 -6.53 -12.25 -11.72
C ILE A 88 -7.75 -11.38 -11.98
N VAL A 89 -7.73 -10.15 -11.47
CA VAL A 89 -8.78 -9.15 -11.69
C VAL A 89 -8.34 -8.16 -12.76
N THR A 90 -9.23 -7.85 -13.70
CA THR A 90 -9.01 -6.80 -14.70
C THR A 90 -9.77 -5.53 -14.30
N LEU A 91 -9.03 -4.42 -14.16
CA LEU A 91 -9.56 -3.07 -14.01
C LEU A 91 -9.66 -2.37 -15.36
N GLU A 92 -10.68 -1.53 -15.52
CA GLU A 92 -10.81 -0.56 -16.60
C GLU A 92 -10.91 0.84 -15.99
N ALA A 93 -9.97 1.72 -16.33
CA ALA A 93 -10.03 3.14 -15.99
C ALA A 93 -10.42 3.99 -17.20
N LEU A 94 -11.20 5.03 -16.95
CA LEU A 94 -11.52 6.11 -17.88
C LEU A 94 -11.12 7.42 -17.22
N LEU A 95 -10.34 8.24 -17.94
CA LEU A 95 -9.98 9.59 -17.55
C LEU A 95 -10.83 10.58 -18.35
N GLY A 96 -11.37 11.59 -17.67
CA GLY A 96 -12.37 12.48 -18.23
C GLY A 96 -13.69 11.77 -18.57
N GLU A 97 -14.49 12.40 -19.43
CA GLU A 97 -15.81 11.88 -19.82
C GLU A 97 -15.79 11.10 -21.15
N THR A 98 -14.85 11.45 -22.03
CA THR A 98 -14.77 10.95 -23.40
C THR A 98 -13.35 10.52 -23.72
N GLY A 99 -13.04 9.25 -23.48
CA GLY A 99 -11.71 8.67 -23.67
C GLY A 99 -11.75 7.16 -23.87
N GLU A 100 -10.61 6.59 -24.23
CA GLU A 100 -10.43 5.14 -24.24
C GLU A 100 -10.24 4.60 -22.83
N ARG A 101 -10.66 3.35 -22.62
CA ARG A 101 -10.49 2.69 -21.33
C ARG A 101 -9.13 2.02 -21.25
N LEU A 102 -8.35 2.42 -20.25
CA LEU A 102 -7.08 1.81 -19.87
C LEU A 102 -7.35 0.52 -19.12
N ARG A 103 -6.70 -0.56 -19.52
CA ARG A 103 -6.86 -1.87 -18.87
C ARG A 103 -5.64 -2.22 -18.05
N PHE A 104 -5.89 -2.82 -16.90
CA PHE A 104 -4.85 -3.34 -16.03
C PHE A 104 -5.27 -4.65 -15.39
N GLN A 105 -4.32 -5.55 -15.17
CA GLN A 105 -4.54 -6.82 -14.50
C GLN A 105 -3.63 -6.92 -13.30
N PHE A 106 -4.18 -7.41 -12.19
CA PHE A 106 -3.43 -7.63 -10.96
C PHE A 106 -4.04 -8.79 -10.16
N LEU A 107 -3.32 -9.26 -9.16
CA LEU A 107 -3.67 -10.34 -8.23
C LEU A 107 -4.04 -9.76 -6.85
N PRO A 108 -5.33 -9.49 -6.55
CA PRO A 108 -5.74 -8.84 -5.31
C PRO A 108 -5.24 -9.56 -4.07
N GLU A 109 -5.52 -10.86 -3.91
CA GLU A 109 -5.05 -11.64 -2.76
C GLU A 109 -3.70 -12.34 -2.99
N GLY A 110 -3.12 -12.21 -4.18
CA GLY A 110 -1.91 -12.95 -4.54
C GLY A 110 -2.16 -14.45 -4.69
N SER A 111 -1.12 -15.25 -4.59
CA SER A 111 -1.13 -16.71 -4.57
C SER A 111 -0.11 -17.24 -3.54
N ASP A 112 0.00 -18.56 -3.39
CA ASP A 112 1.03 -19.13 -2.50
C ASP A 112 2.47 -18.72 -2.92
N ASP A 113 2.67 -18.50 -4.22
CA ASP A 113 3.95 -18.15 -4.83
C ASP A 113 4.14 -16.64 -5.08
N ASN A 114 3.06 -15.86 -5.06
CA ASN A 114 3.09 -14.41 -5.33
C ASN A 114 2.37 -13.64 -4.23
N PRO A 115 2.95 -12.59 -3.65
CA PRO A 115 2.24 -11.80 -2.65
C PRO A 115 1.02 -11.09 -3.26
N PRO A 116 0.08 -10.64 -2.41
CA PRO A 116 -1.00 -9.76 -2.83
C PRO A 116 -0.49 -8.51 -3.54
N GLU A 117 -1.21 -8.05 -4.57
CA GLU A 117 -0.83 -6.87 -5.36
C GLU A 117 -1.76 -5.68 -5.10
N VAL A 118 -1.17 -4.49 -5.20
CA VAL A 118 -1.82 -3.18 -5.16
C VAL A 118 -1.78 -2.58 -6.55
N ALA A 119 -2.93 -2.17 -7.08
CA ALA A 119 -3.04 -1.52 -8.38
C ALA A 119 -2.85 -0.01 -8.24
N GLU A 120 -1.93 0.58 -9.01
CA GLU A 120 -1.64 2.01 -8.99
C GLU A 120 -1.87 2.63 -10.37
N LEU A 121 -2.75 3.61 -10.45
CA LEU A 121 -3.00 4.43 -11.65
C LEU A 121 -2.44 5.83 -11.42
N THR A 122 -1.49 6.23 -12.26
CA THR A 122 -0.89 7.57 -12.24
C THR A 122 -1.15 8.27 -13.56
N PHE A 123 -1.58 9.53 -13.53
CA PHE A 123 -1.84 10.34 -14.73
C PHE A 123 -1.59 11.83 -14.47
N GLU A 124 -1.37 12.59 -15.54
CA GLU A 124 -1.14 14.05 -15.46
C GLU A 124 -2.34 14.87 -15.97
N ASN A 125 -3.21 14.28 -16.78
CA ASN A 125 -4.37 14.97 -17.35
C ASN A 125 -5.46 13.97 -17.77
N ALA A 126 -6.54 14.47 -18.38
CA ALA A 126 -7.69 13.67 -18.80
C ALA A 126 -7.45 12.84 -20.08
N VAL A 127 -6.21 12.68 -20.54
CA VAL A 127 -5.86 11.90 -21.74
C VAL A 127 -5.21 10.58 -21.36
N GLU A 128 -5.66 9.51 -22.00
CA GLU A 128 -5.16 8.14 -21.84
C GLU A 128 -3.64 8.04 -21.93
N ALA A 129 -3.03 8.67 -22.95
CA ALA A 129 -1.60 8.64 -23.17
C ALA A 129 -0.76 9.29 -22.06
N SER A 130 -1.38 10.05 -21.15
CA SER A 130 -0.72 10.62 -19.97
C SER A 130 -0.74 9.68 -18.77
N ALA A 131 -1.43 8.54 -18.88
CA ALA A 131 -1.69 7.65 -17.79
C ALA A 131 -0.80 6.40 -17.85
N SER A 132 -0.51 5.86 -16.68
CA SER A 132 0.23 4.61 -16.54
C SER A 132 -0.33 3.79 -15.39
N TRP A 133 -0.34 2.48 -15.60
CA TRP A 133 -0.65 1.52 -14.54
C TRP A 133 0.62 0.87 -14.02
N GLY A 134 0.65 0.63 -12.71
CA GLY A 134 1.67 -0.17 -12.04
C GLY A 134 1.04 -1.14 -11.04
N ALA A 135 1.80 -2.18 -10.68
CA ALA A 135 1.51 -3.02 -9.53
C ALA A 135 2.69 -2.95 -8.56
N THR A 136 2.36 -2.86 -7.28
CA THR A 136 3.32 -3.07 -6.18
C THR A 136 2.83 -4.22 -5.30
N GLY A 137 3.74 -4.88 -4.60
CA GLY A 137 3.36 -5.87 -3.60
C GLY A 137 2.73 -5.17 -2.40
N GLY A 138 1.60 -5.66 -1.92
CA GLY A 138 1.08 -5.30 -0.61
C GLY A 138 2.07 -5.70 0.49
N THR A 139 2.08 -4.95 1.60
CA THR A 139 3.03 -5.13 2.71
C THR A 139 2.35 -5.33 4.04
#